data_AF-A3MZL8-F1
#
_entry.id   AF-A3MZL8-F1
#
_cell.length_a   1.000
_cell.length_b   1.000
_cell.length_c   1.000
_cell.angle_alpha   90.00
_cell.angle_beta   90.00
_cell.angle_gamma   90.00
#
_symmetry.space_group_name_H-M   'P 1'
#
loop_
_entity.id
_entity.type
_entity.pdbx_description
1 polymer ?
#
loop_
_entity_poly.entity_id
_entity_poly.type
_entity_poly.pdbx_seq_one_letter_code
_entity_poly.pdbx_strand_id
1 'polypeptide(L)'
;MKFTGAGKTQVIEACKKLVDLGLLVKTIGKRNVSVYAANLFTNRTGSETEQVQKVNITGSETEQVTGSETEHTKNNIKNTIQNNTPLNPPVGETQGDSVAVLDYLNDRLAELGKAIEQPLPKFKPVPNTLKIIKARLAESSRAECETVVDYLVAKWGRDGKMREYLSPKTIFRASNFADYLPKSTAWAESGKPVAVNGKWMSEAEANRKAQIADMPSVDEVRGVYQRYLSTPTLFNRTDFRDLRKKFVYYCVIKTKNAHPTEHNINSVIAGNIKAVAEQIHDLPIPTLGA
;
A
#
# COMPACT_ATOMS: atom_id res chain seq x y z
N MET A 1 30.80 20.12 19.55
CA MET A 1 30.22 21.49 19.57
C MET A 1 28.76 21.42 19.98
N LYS A 2 28.28 22.27 20.91
CA LYS A 2 26.85 22.43 21.21
C LYS A 2 26.34 23.64 20.43
N PHE A 3 25.42 23.43 19.49
CA PHE A 3 25.16 24.39 18.42
C PHE A 3 23.94 25.31 18.67
N THR A 4 23.07 24.98 19.63
CA THR A 4 21.74 25.63 19.73
C THR A 4 21.49 26.42 21.01
N GLY A 5 22.44 26.48 21.95
CA GLY A 5 22.24 27.11 23.27
C GLY A 5 21.14 26.49 24.15
N ALA A 6 20.37 25.53 23.62
CA ALA A 6 19.21 24.92 24.26
C ALA A 6 19.60 23.82 25.28
N GLY A 7 18.76 23.66 26.30
CA GLY A 7 18.93 22.63 27.32
C GLY A 7 18.81 21.22 26.74
N LYS A 8 19.51 20.25 27.33
CA LYS A 8 19.53 18.85 26.88
C LYS A 8 18.11 18.25 26.73
N THR A 9 17.21 18.57 27.65
CA THR A 9 15.81 18.11 27.61
C THR A 9 15.05 18.69 26.43
N GLN A 10 15.21 19.99 26.16
CA GLN A 10 14.56 20.66 25.02
C GLN A 10 15.04 20.10 23.69
N VAL A 11 16.34 19.80 23.58
CA VAL A 11 16.90 19.17 22.38
C VAL A 11 16.32 17.76 22.19
N ILE A 12 16.20 16.96 23.26
CA ILE A 12 15.61 15.62 23.17
C ILE A 12 14.14 15.68 22.76
N GLU A 13 13.37 16.60 23.33
CA GLU A 13 11.96 16.78 22.99
C GLU A 13 11.78 17.24 21.53
N ALA A 14 12.59 18.19 21.06
CA ALA A 14 12.58 18.61 19.67
C ALA A 14 12.94 17.46 18.72
N CYS A 15 13.96 16.67 19.04
CA CYS A 15 14.31 15.49 18.24
C CYS A 15 13.17 14.45 18.21
N LYS A 16 12.43 14.24 19.30
CA LYS A 16 11.25 13.36 19.32
C LYS A 16 10.14 13.91 18.42
N LYS A 17 9.79 15.19 18.55
CA LYS A 17 8.77 15.84 17.69
C LYS A 17 9.12 15.74 16.21
N LEU A 18 10.39 15.91 15.85
CA LEU A 18 10.85 15.79 14.47
C LEU A 18 10.83 14.34 13.95
N VAL A 19 10.97 13.34 14.83
CA VAL A 19 10.73 11.93 14.48
C VAL A 19 9.24 11.67 14.27
N ASP A 20 8.38 12.20 15.13
CA ASP A 20 6.92 12.07 15.01
C ASP A 20 6.40 12.74 13.71
N LEU A 21 7.02 13.86 13.30
CA LEU A 21 6.75 14.54 12.03
C LEU A 21 7.39 13.84 10.82
N GLY A 22 8.11 12.73 11.01
CA GLY A 22 8.76 11.97 9.94
C GLY A 22 9.98 12.64 9.29
N LEU A 23 10.46 13.76 9.86
CA LEU A 23 11.59 14.54 9.34
C LEU A 23 12.94 13.97 9.77
N LEU A 24 12.98 13.32 10.94
CA LEU A 24 14.16 12.61 11.43
C LEU A 24 13.87 11.11 11.60
N VAL A 25 14.90 10.29 11.41
CA VAL A 25 14.89 8.86 11.77
C VAL A 25 15.78 8.66 12.99
N LYS A 26 15.23 8.02 14.02
CA LYS A 26 15.98 7.64 15.22
C LYS A 26 16.55 6.23 15.06
N THR A 27 17.86 6.10 15.24
CA THR A 27 18.58 4.82 15.28
C THR A 27 19.34 4.70 16.60
N ILE A 28 19.70 3.47 16.97
CA ILE A 28 20.49 3.20 18.18
C ILE A 28 21.92 2.90 17.72
N GLY A 29 22.84 3.80 18.05
CA GLY A 29 24.26 3.64 17.79
C GLY A 29 24.99 2.82 18.86
N LYS A 30 26.31 2.67 18.68
CA LYS A 30 27.18 1.96 19.64
C LYS A 30 27.02 2.54 21.05
N ARG A 31 27.01 1.68 22.08
CA ARG A 31 26.81 2.02 23.51
C ARG A 31 25.43 2.61 23.84
N ASN A 32 24.38 2.17 23.13
CA ASN A 32 22.99 2.56 23.37
C ASN A 32 22.72 4.09 23.23
N VAL A 33 23.50 4.75 22.37
CA VAL A 33 23.36 6.18 22.11
C VAL A 33 22.30 6.38 21.03
N SER A 34 21.30 7.22 21.28
CA SER A 34 20.32 7.60 20.26
C SER A 34 20.96 8.51 19.21
N VAL A 35 20.96 8.07 17.95
CA VAL A 35 21.46 8.82 16.79
C VAL A 35 20.26 9.21 15.92
N TYR A 36 20.13 10.50 15.61
CA TYR A 36 19.07 11.02 14.76
C TYR A 36 19.68 11.42 13.41
N ALA A 37 19.09 10.96 12.31
CA ALA A 37 19.51 11.30 10.95
C ALA A 37 18.35 11.96 10.20
N ALA A 38 18.66 12.88 9.27
CA ALA A 38 17.66 13.47 8.39
C ALA A 38 17.02 12.37 7.53
N ASN A 39 15.68 12.35 7.49
CA ASN A 39 14.98 11.48 6.57
C ASN A 39 15.09 12.06 5.16
N LEU A 40 16.09 11.61 4.40
CA LEU A 40 16.41 12.09 3.04
C LEU A 40 15.36 11.71 1.99
N PHE A 41 14.32 10.97 2.36
CA PHE A 41 13.19 10.68 1.48
C PHE A 41 12.11 11.75 1.59
N THR A 42 12.36 12.91 0.99
CA THR A 42 11.27 13.77 0.51
C THR A 42 11.51 14.11 -0.95
N ASN A 43 10.76 13.46 -1.85
CA ASN A 43 10.33 14.13 -3.05
C ASN A 43 9.50 15.32 -2.56
N ARG A 44 10.11 16.51 -2.50
CA ARG A 44 9.35 17.75 -2.39
C ARG A 44 8.56 17.91 -3.68
N THR A 45 7.29 17.49 -3.67
CA THR A 45 6.28 18.16 -4.47
C THR A 45 6.24 19.60 -3.98
N GLY A 46 6.82 20.51 -4.76
CA GLY A 46 6.51 21.92 -4.64
C GLY A 46 5.01 22.08 -4.88
N SER A 47 4.29 22.45 -3.82
CA SER A 47 3.02 23.13 -3.95
C SER A 47 3.20 24.46 -3.25
N GLU A 48 2.95 25.53 -4.00
CA GLU A 48 2.81 26.90 -3.54
C GLU A 48 1.75 27.03 -2.43
N THR A 49 1.71 28.22 -1.83
CA THR A 49 0.91 28.74 -0.69
C THR A 49 1.65 28.56 0.64
N GLU A 50 2.02 29.58 1.40
CA GLU A 50 1.48 30.93 1.58
C GLU A 50 2.58 31.86 2.12
N GLN A 51 2.43 33.15 1.85
CA GLN A 51 3.33 34.22 2.25
C GLN A 51 3.48 34.28 3.77
N VAL A 52 4.74 34.33 4.24
CA VAL A 52 5.07 34.62 5.63
C VAL A 52 4.76 36.10 5.88
N GLN A 53 3.70 36.38 6.64
CA GLN A 53 3.40 37.69 7.20
C GLN A 53 4.59 38.15 8.04
N LYS A 54 5.33 39.13 7.51
CA LYS A 54 6.28 39.94 8.27
C LYS A 54 5.47 41.06 8.93
N VAL A 55 5.21 40.92 10.22
CA VAL A 55 4.69 42.00 11.06
C VAL A 55 5.71 43.13 11.01
N ASN A 56 5.34 44.25 10.38
CA ASN A 56 6.07 45.50 10.51
C ASN A 56 5.12 46.62 10.91
N ILE A 57 5.64 47.38 11.86
CA ILE A 57 5.03 48.41 12.69
C ILE A 57 4.68 49.65 11.85
N THR A 58 3.50 50.20 12.14
CA THR A 58 3.04 51.61 12.11
C THR A 58 3.74 52.62 11.19
N GLY A 59 2.95 53.30 10.35
CA GLY A 59 3.33 54.58 9.74
C GLY A 59 2.48 55.01 8.54
N SER A 60 1.35 55.67 8.85
CA SER A 60 0.61 56.73 8.15
C SER A 60 0.53 56.87 6.61
N GLU A 61 -0.73 57.14 6.21
CA GLU A 61 -1.22 58.12 5.21
C GLU A 61 -1.16 57.77 3.71
N THR A 62 -2.35 57.50 3.14
CA THR A 62 -3.07 58.28 2.08
C THR A 62 -2.59 57.87 0.67
N GLU A 63 -3.40 57.58 -0.35
CA GLU A 63 -4.70 58.10 -0.79
C GLU A 63 -5.29 57.14 -1.87
N GLN A 64 -6.60 57.21 -2.09
CA GLN A 64 -7.36 56.48 -3.13
C GLN A 64 -7.14 57.07 -4.53
N VAL A 65 -7.51 56.33 -5.60
CA VAL A 65 -8.53 56.71 -6.62
C VAL A 65 -8.43 55.86 -7.92
N THR A 66 -9.57 55.22 -8.27
CA THR A 66 -10.17 54.80 -9.57
C THR A 66 -9.29 54.45 -10.79
N GLY A 67 -9.50 53.39 -11.58
CA GLY A 67 -10.71 52.93 -12.31
C GLY A 67 -10.35 52.98 -13.82
N SER A 68 -10.28 51.89 -14.59
CA SER A 68 -11.34 51.32 -15.46
C SER A 68 -10.69 50.83 -16.78
N GLU A 69 -11.33 49.85 -17.46
CA GLU A 69 -11.32 49.59 -18.93
C GLU A 69 -10.04 49.02 -19.61
N THR A 70 -10.05 48.32 -20.75
CA THR A 70 -10.85 47.26 -21.41
C THR A 70 -9.95 46.73 -22.55
N GLU A 71 -10.08 45.43 -22.83
CA GLU A 71 -9.94 44.65 -24.08
C GLU A 71 -9.07 45.05 -25.31
N HIS A 72 -8.49 43.98 -25.90
CA HIS A 72 -8.00 43.77 -27.28
C HIS A 72 -6.64 44.42 -27.65
N THR A 73 -5.65 43.78 -28.30
CA THR A 73 -5.71 43.05 -29.58
C THR A 73 -4.36 42.34 -29.86
N LYS A 74 -4.42 41.16 -30.49
CA LYS A 74 -3.48 40.46 -31.39
C LYS A 74 -1.99 40.92 -31.41
N ASN A 75 -1.06 39.96 -31.28
CA ASN A 75 0.10 39.90 -32.17
C ASN A 75 0.70 38.49 -32.34
N ASN A 76 1.21 38.30 -33.54
CA ASN A 76 1.56 37.08 -34.26
C ASN A 76 3.04 36.73 -34.04
N ILE A 77 3.37 35.48 -33.72
CA ILE A 77 4.74 34.97 -33.83
C ILE A 77 4.69 33.60 -34.52
N LYS A 78 5.06 33.57 -35.81
CA LYS A 78 5.60 32.40 -36.50
C LYS A 78 7.10 32.32 -36.21
N ASN A 79 7.61 31.13 -35.86
CA ASN A 79 8.91 30.63 -36.33
C ASN A 79 9.07 29.12 -36.12
N THR A 80 9.09 28.40 -37.24
CA THR A 80 10.07 27.38 -37.69
C THR A 80 10.55 26.25 -36.74
N ILE A 81 9.98 25.06 -36.99
CA ILE A 81 10.59 23.72 -37.20
C ILE A 81 11.95 23.42 -36.54
N GLN A 82 12.00 22.39 -35.67
CA GLN A 82 12.98 21.29 -35.75
C GLN A 82 12.36 19.98 -35.25
N ASN A 83 12.00 19.11 -36.21
CA ASN A 83 11.85 17.67 -36.00
C ASN A 83 13.25 17.08 -35.84
N ASN A 84 13.48 16.26 -34.81
CA ASN A 84 14.49 15.21 -34.82
C ASN A 84 13.99 14.02 -34.01
N THR A 85 13.44 13.05 -34.71
CA THR A 85 13.15 11.70 -34.23
C THR A 85 14.39 10.84 -34.49
N PRO A 86 14.85 10.00 -33.55
CA PRO A 86 15.49 8.73 -33.89
C PRO A 86 14.42 7.64 -33.95
N LEU A 87 14.30 7.04 -35.14
CA LEU A 87 13.47 5.87 -35.43
C LEU A 87 13.89 4.67 -34.57
N ASN A 88 12.98 4.16 -33.76
CA ASN A 88 12.88 2.73 -33.48
C ASN A 88 11.46 2.30 -33.94
N PRO A 89 11.29 1.16 -34.62
CA PRO A 89 10.03 0.83 -35.27
C PRO A 89 8.93 0.67 -34.21
N PRO A 90 7.73 1.25 -34.41
CA PRO A 90 6.63 1.07 -33.48
C PRO A 90 6.19 -0.39 -33.58
N VAL A 91 6.33 -1.13 -32.48
CA VAL A 91 5.59 -2.38 -32.28
C VAL A 91 4.12 -2.00 -32.46
N GLY A 92 3.49 -2.54 -33.51
CA GLY A 92 2.17 -2.13 -33.96
C GLY A 92 1.14 -2.24 -32.84
N GLU A 93 0.70 -1.09 -32.34
CA GLU A 93 -0.33 -1.00 -31.32
C GLU A 93 -1.71 -1.07 -31.98
N THR A 94 -2.55 -1.99 -31.55
CA THR A 94 -3.95 -2.03 -31.97
C THR A 94 -4.83 -1.32 -30.94
N GLN A 95 -5.98 -0.76 -31.35
CA GLN A 95 -7.02 -0.27 -30.43
C GLN A 95 -7.33 -1.30 -29.32
N GLY A 96 -7.21 -2.59 -29.62
CA GLY A 96 -7.39 -3.70 -28.69
C GLY A 96 -6.44 -3.68 -27.49
N ASP A 97 -5.18 -3.28 -27.65
CA ASP A 97 -4.20 -3.30 -26.56
C ASP A 97 -4.50 -2.26 -25.49
N SER A 98 -4.86 -1.05 -25.91
CA SER A 98 -5.25 0.02 -24.97
C SER A 98 -6.52 -0.31 -24.17
N VAL A 99 -7.47 -1.01 -24.79
CA VAL A 99 -8.68 -1.49 -24.12
C VAL A 99 -8.31 -2.61 -23.16
N ALA A 100 -7.46 -3.54 -23.57
CA ALA A 100 -7.08 -4.67 -22.75
C ALA A 100 -6.26 -4.28 -21.50
N VAL A 101 -5.39 -3.27 -21.59
CA VAL A 101 -4.72 -2.70 -20.41
C VAL A 101 -5.71 -2.02 -19.46
N LEU A 102 -6.74 -1.36 -19.99
CA LEU A 102 -7.81 -0.77 -19.16
C LEU A 102 -8.65 -1.85 -18.47
N ASP A 103 -8.99 -2.91 -19.19
CA ASP A 103 -9.71 -4.06 -18.64
C ASP A 103 -8.88 -4.75 -17.56
N TYR A 104 -7.56 -4.91 -17.78
CA TYR A 104 -6.65 -5.44 -16.76
C TYR A 104 -6.68 -4.62 -15.47
N LEU A 105 -6.62 -3.29 -15.57
CA LEU A 105 -6.76 -2.42 -14.39
C LEU A 105 -8.11 -2.62 -13.70
N ASN A 106 -9.21 -2.69 -14.46
CA ASN A 106 -10.54 -2.92 -13.90
C ASN A 106 -10.65 -4.27 -13.18
N ASP A 107 -10.04 -5.32 -13.74
CA ASP A 107 -10.04 -6.67 -13.15
C ASP A 107 -9.23 -6.68 -11.85
N ARG A 108 -8.03 -6.08 -11.82
CA ARG A 108 -7.24 -5.94 -10.58
C ARG A 108 -7.98 -5.15 -9.50
N LEU A 109 -8.73 -4.10 -9.88
CA LEU A 109 -9.56 -3.34 -8.94
C LEU A 109 -10.77 -4.15 -8.46
N ALA A 110 -11.37 -4.99 -9.30
CA ALA A 110 -12.46 -5.87 -8.89
C ALA A 110 -11.97 -6.95 -7.90
N GLU A 111 -10.80 -7.56 -8.15
CA GLU A 111 -10.14 -8.47 -7.22
C GLU A 111 -9.83 -7.80 -5.87
N LEU A 112 -9.21 -6.62 -5.92
CA LEU A 112 -8.91 -5.84 -4.74
C LEU A 112 -10.19 -5.52 -3.95
N GLY A 113 -11.25 -5.09 -4.64
CA GLY A 113 -12.54 -4.77 -4.04
C GLY A 113 -13.18 -5.96 -3.31
N LYS A 114 -13.06 -7.17 -3.85
CA LYS A 114 -13.47 -8.41 -3.16
C LYS A 114 -12.63 -8.64 -1.90
N ALA A 115 -11.32 -8.44 -1.99
CA ALA A 115 -10.40 -8.68 -0.87
C ALA A 115 -10.59 -7.72 0.31
N ILE A 116 -11.06 -6.49 0.05
CA ILE A 116 -11.33 -5.47 1.07
C ILE A 116 -12.82 -5.32 1.40
N GLU A 117 -13.67 -6.17 0.84
CA GLU A 117 -15.14 -6.12 0.96
C GLU A 117 -15.74 -4.73 0.63
N GLN A 118 -15.13 -4.02 -0.32
CA GLN A 118 -15.56 -2.68 -0.74
C GLN A 118 -15.55 -2.58 -2.26
N PRO A 119 -16.65 -2.12 -2.91
CA PRO A 119 -16.66 -1.91 -4.35
C PRO A 119 -15.69 -0.78 -4.74
N LEU A 120 -14.89 -1.03 -5.79
CA LEU A 120 -13.98 -0.04 -6.36
C LEU A 120 -14.46 0.46 -7.73
N PRO A 121 -14.02 1.68 -8.15
CA PRO A 121 -14.43 2.25 -9.42
C PRO A 121 -14.06 1.36 -10.62
N LYS A 122 -14.97 1.28 -11.59
CA LYS A 122 -14.73 0.67 -12.90
C LYS A 122 -14.64 1.77 -13.97
N PHE A 123 -13.54 1.79 -14.71
CA PHE A 123 -13.27 2.80 -15.72
C PHE A 123 -13.77 2.36 -17.10
N LYS A 124 -14.40 3.28 -17.83
CA LYS A 124 -14.92 3.02 -19.18
C LYS A 124 -13.86 3.34 -20.25
N PRO A 125 -13.86 2.62 -21.39
CA PRO A 125 -12.96 2.85 -22.52
C PRO A 125 -13.37 4.11 -23.32
N VAL A 126 -13.31 5.27 -22.67
CA VAL A 126 -13.60 6.57 -23.31
C VAL A 126 -12.36 7.08 -24.07
N PRO A 127 -12.53 7.89 -25.14
CA PRO A 127 -11.42 8.30 -26.01
C PRO A 127 -10.22 8.90 -25.27
N ASN A 128 -10.46 9.73 -24.26
CA ASN A 128 -9.37 10.35 -23.48
C ASN A 128 -8.60 9.33 -22.63
N THR A 129 -9.28 8.36 -22.02
CA THR A 129 -8.67 7.28 -21.25
C THR A 129 -7.83 6.37 -22.14
N LEU A 130 -8.37 5.98 -23.30
CA LEU A 130 -7.63 5.17 -24.25
C LEU A 130 -6.42 5.93 -24.79
N LYS A 131 -6.56 7.23 -25.11
CA LYS A 131 -5.46 8.07 -25.59
C LYS A 131 -4.25 8.08 -24.64
N ILE A 132 -4.47 8.22 -23.33
CA ILE A 132 -3.36 8.24 -22.37
C ILE A 132 -2.68 6.87 -22.23
N ILE A 133 -3.44 5.77 -22.33
CA ILE A 133 -2.90 4.40 -22.30
C ILE A 133 -2.09 4.14 -23.57
N LYS A 134 -2.64 4.50 -24.74
CA LYS A 134 -1.95 4.36 -26.03
C LYS A 134 -0.61 5.07 -26.06
N ALA A 135 -0.58 6.30 -25.51
CA ALA A 135 0.66 7.04 -25.40
C ALA A 135 1.71 6.35 -24.53
N ARG A 136 1.36 5.41 -23.63
CA ARG A 136 2.31 4.59 -22.88
C ARG A 136 2.67 3.30 -23.62
N LEU A 137 1.73 2.71 -24.34
CA LEU A 137 1.96 1.54 -25.19
C LEU A 137 2.86 1.84 -26.40
N ALA A 138 2.92 3.10 -26.86
CA ALA A 138 3.91 3.55 -27.85
C ALA A 138 5.35 3.61 -27.29
N GLU A 139 5.51 3.70 -25.97
CA GLU A 139 6.80 3.86 -25.28
C GLU A 139 7.24 2.60 -24.53
N SER A 140 6.33 1.63 -24.33
CA SER A 140 6.54 0.43 -23.53
C SER A 140 5.63 -0.69 -24.01
N SER A 141 5.99 -1.93 -23.71
CA SER A 141 5.17 -3.09 -24.00
C SER A 141 3.90 -3.12 -23.15
N ARG A 142 2.90 -3.87 -23.61
CA ARG A 142 1.69 -4.16 -22.84
C ARG A 142 2.00 -4.80 -21.48
N ALA A 143 2.94 -5.74 -21.44
CA ALA A 143 3.34 -6.43 -20.21
C ALA A 143 3.94 -5.46 -19.18
N GLU A 144 4.70 -4.46 -19.63
CA GLU A 144 5.23 -3.40 -18.76
C GLU A 144 4.12 -2.50 -18.22
N CYS A 145 3.13 -2.14 -19.04
CA CYS A 145 1.95 -1.41 -18.58
C CYS A 145 1.17 -2.19 -17.50
N GLU A 146 0.95 -3.49 -17.71
CA GLU A 146 0.29 -4.38 -16.74
C GLU A 146 1.13 -4.53 -15.45
N THR A 147 2.46 -4.58 -15.56
CA THR A 147 3.37 -4.63 -14.40
C THR A 147 3.34 -3.35 -13.57
N VAL A 148 3.22 -2.17 -14.21
CA VAL A 148 3.02 -0.89 -13.50
C VAL A 148 1.70 -0.88 -12.75
N VAL A 149 0.62 -1.40 -13.36
CA VAL A 149 -0.68 -1.56 -12.70
C VAL A 149 -0.56 -2.46 -11.47
N ASP A 150 0.02 -3.64 -11.62
CA ASP A 150 0.25 -4.59 -10.53
C ASP A 150 1.02 -3.96 -9.36
N TYR A 151 2.12 -3.27 -9.67
CA TYR A 151 2.95 -2.61 -8.67
C TYR A 151 2.17 -1.54 -7.88
N LEU A 152 1.39 -0.69 -8.56
CA LEU A 152 0.62 0.35 -7.90
C LEU A 152 -0.54 -0.22 -7.09
N VAL A 153 -1.21 -1.27 -7.58
CA VAL A 153 -2.23 -2.00 -6.81
C VAL A 153 -1.60 -2.62 -5.55
N ALA A 154 -0.42 -3.22 -5.65
CA ALA A 154 0.30 -3.77 -4.51
C ALA A 154 0.76 -2.68 -3.52
N LYS A 155 1.12 -1.50 -4.02
CA LYS A 155 1.60 -0.37 -3.22
C LYS A 155 0.50 0.38 -2.48
N TRP A 156 -0.63 0.62 -3.14
CA TRP A 156 -1.67 1.53 -2.68
C TRP A 156 -3.01 0.86 -2.41
N GLY A 157 -3.25 -0.35 -2.92
CA GLY A 157 -4.57 -0.98 -2.83
C GLY A 157 -5.06 -1.21 -1.40
N ARG A 158 -4.14 -1.49 -0.47
CA ARG A 158 -4.44 -1.70 0.95
C ARG A 158 -4.45 -0.40 1.78
N ASP A 159 -4.03 0.72 1.19
CA ASP A 159 -4.08 2.04 1.83
C ASP A 159 -5.34 2.79 1.37
N GLY A 160 -6.29 2.98 2.29
CA GLY A 160 -7.58 3.60 1.99
C GLY A 160 -7.46 5.01 1.37
N LYS A 161 -6.43 5.79 1.74
CA LYS A 161 -6.23 7.15 1.20
C LYS A 161 -5.56 7.09 -0.17
N MET A 162 -4.58 6.21 -0.35
CA MET A 162 -3.83 6.14 -1.60
C MET A 162 -4.59 5.38 -2.70
N ARG A 163 -5.52 4.50 -2.33
CA ARG A 163 -6.32 3.70 -3.28
C ARG A 163 -7.11 4.54 -4.28
N GLU A 164 -7.55 5.75 -3.92
CA GLU A 164 -8.27 6.66 -4.81
C GLU A 164 -7.44 7.07 -6.05
N TYR A 165 -6.11 6.98 -5.95
CA TYR A 165 -5.19 7.31 -7.04
C TYR A 165 -4.98 6.17 -8.04
N LEU A 166 -5.58 4.99 -7.82
CA LEU A 166 -5.56 3.87 -8.77
C LEU A 166 -6.54 4.13 -9.93
N SER A 167 -6.22 5.10 -10.77
CA SER A 167 -7.00 5.46 -11.96
C SER A 167 -6.11 5.58 -13.20
N PRO A 168 -6.65 5.41 -14.42
CA PRO A 168 -5.88 5.54 -15.64
C PRO A 168 -5.16 6.90 -15.75
N LYS A 169 -5.83 7.98 -15.33
CA LYS A 169 -5.27 9.34 -15.37
C LYS A 169 -4.03 9.47 -14.51
N THR A 170 -3.98 8.82 -13.36
CA THR A 170 -2.81 8.86 -12.48
C THR A 170 -1.74 7.88 -12.95
N ILE A 171 -2.11 6.66 -13.30
CA ILE A 171 -1.18 5.58 -13.62
C ILE A 171 -0.44 5.87 -14.94
N PHE A 172 -1.18 6.26 -15.98
CA PHE A 172 -0.67 6.41 -17.35
C PHE A 172 -0.34 7.86 -17.72
N ARG A 173 -0.33 8.79 -16.76
CA ARG A 173 0.26 10.13 -17.00
C ARG A 173 1.75 9.98 -17.26
N ALA A 174 2.27 10.66 -18.28
CA ALA A 174 3.65 10.50 -18.73
C ALA A 174 4.70 10.58 -17.60
N SER A 175 4.65 11.61 -16.76
CA SER A 175 5.58 11.77 -15.63
C SER A 175 5.48 10.63 -14.61
N ASN A 176 4.26 10.23 -14.26
CA ASN A 176 4.04 9.18 -13.28
C ASN A 176 4.48 7.82 -13.82
N PHE A 177 4.16 7.54 -15.08
CA PHE A 177 4.52 6.29 -15.72
C PHE A 177 6.04 6.14 -15.84
N ALA A 178 6.74 7.18 -16.27
CA ALA A 178 8.20 7.20 -16.32
C ALA A 178 8.84 6.96 -14.94
N ASP A 179 8.22 7.47 -13.87
CA ASP A 179 8.68 7.25 -12.49
C ASP A 179 8.38 5.85 -11.95
N TYR A 180 7.31 5.21 -12.42
CA TYR A 180 6.84 3.92 -11.90
C TYR A 180 7.32 2.72 -12.68
N LEU A 181 7.55 2.84 -13.99
CA LEU A 181 8.06 1.76 -14.81
C LEU A 181 9.31 1.10 -14.22
N PRO A 182 10.43 1.82 -13.94
CA PRO A 182 11.62 1.19 -13.37
C PRO A 182 11.40 0.61 -11.97
N LYS A 183 10.52 1.23 -11.16
CA LYS A 183 10.16 0.73 -9.82
C LYS A 183 9.35 -0.56 -9.91
N SER A 184 8.46 -0.66 -10.88
CA SER A 184 7.62 -1.83 -11.12
C SER A 184 8.45 -3.00 -11.63
N THR A 185 9.46 -2.76 -12.47
CA THR A 185 10.41 -3.78 -12.92
C THR A 185 11.22 -4.33 -11.76
N ALA A 186 11.86 -3.45 -10.97
CA ALA A 186 12.62 -3.87 -9.78
C ALA A 186 11.74 -4.60 -8.75
N TRP A 187 10.48 -4.17 -8.60
CA TRP A 187 9.49 -4.83 -7.76
C TRP A 187 9.14 -6.24 -8.25
N ALA A 188 8.96 -6.41 -9.57
CA ALA A 188 8.70 -7.70 -10.17
C ALA A 188 9.91 -8.65 -10.02
N GLU A 189 11.12 -8.15 -10.23
CA GLU A 189 12.37 -8.89 -10.00
C GLU A 189 12.56 -9.29 -8.52
N SER A 190 12.04 -8.48 -7.59
CA SER A 190 12.06 -8.73 -6.15
C SER A 190 10.99 -9.73 -5.68
N GLY A 191 10.30 -10.41 -6.59
CA GLY A 191 9.28 -11.42 -6.25
C GLY A 191 7.90 -10.84 -5.91
N LYS A 192 7.59 -9.63 -6.40
CA LYS A 192 6.27 -8.98 -6.27
C LYS A 192 5.74 -8.86 -4.82
N PRO A 193 6.51 -8.26 -3.89
CA PRO A 193 6.05 -8.07 -2.52
C PRO A 193 4.82 -7.13 -2.44
N VAL A 194 4.00 -7.28 -1.41
CA VAL A 194 2.86 -6.41 -1.10
C VAL A 194 3.27 -5.32 -0.12
N ALA A 195 2.75 -4.09 -0.30
CA ALA A 195 2.85 -3.06 0.72
C ALA A 195 1.70 -3.19 1.75
N VAL A 196 2.05 -3.40 3.02
CA VAL A 196 1.11 -3.36 4.16
C VAL A 196 1.63 -2.39 5.19
N ASN A 197 0.82 -1.39 5.57
CA ASN A 197 1.20 -0.32 6.52
C ASN A 197 2.54 0.36 6.18
N GLY A 198 2.78 0.63 4.89
CA GLY A 198 3.99 1.28 4.41
C GLY A 198 5.26 0.41 4.38
N LYS A 199 5.15 -0.90 4.67
CA LYS A 199 6.26 -1.85 4.57
C LYS A 199 6.00 -2.89 3.48
N TRP A 200 6.99 -3.11 2.62
CA TRP A 200 6.98 -4.22 1.67
C TRP A 200 7.20 -5.54 2.41
N MET A 201 6.32 -6.49 2.19
CA MET A 201 6.39 -7.86 2.71
C MET A 201 6.00 -8.81 1.57
N SER A 202 6.50 -10.04 1.57
CA SER A 202 6.01 -11.01 0.58
C SER A 202 4.50 -11.25 0.74
N GLU A 203 3.80 -11.64 -0.33
CA GLU A 203 2.36 -11.99 -0.24
C GLU A 203 2.13 -13.06 0.83
N ALA A 204 3.02 -14.05 0.92
CA ALA A 204 2.97 -15.08 1.96
C ALA A 204 3.09 -14.50 3.37
N GLU A 205 3.96 -13.51 3.61
CA GLU A 205 4.07 -12.84 4.91
C GLU A 205 2.88 -11.93 5.22
N ALA A 206 2.36 -11.23 4.20
CA ALA A 206 1.16 -10.41 4.33
C ALA A 206 -0.05 -11.28 4.68
N ASN A 207 -0.22 -12.43 4.02
CA ASN A 207 -1.27 -13.41 4.31
C ASN A 207 -1.08 -14.05 5.69
N ARG A 208 0.15 -14.45 6.05
CA ARG A 208 0.45 -14.93 7.42
C ARG A 208 0.12 -13.87 8.47
N LYS A 209 0.35 -12.58 8.21
CA LYS A 209 0.02 -11.49 9.15
C LYS A 209 -1.46 -11.16 9.19
N ALA A 210 -2.16 -11.18 8.06
CA ALA A 210 -3.63 -11.05 8.04
C ALA A 210 -4.28 -12.19 8.85
N GLN A 211 -3.72 -13.39 8.72
CA GLN A 211 -4.09 -14.56 9.51
C GLN A 211 -3.79 -14.41 11.02
N ILE A 212 -2.91 -13.48 11.46
CA ILE A 212 -2.68 -13.21 12.90
C ILE A 212 -3.95 -12.67 13.57
N ALA A 213 -4.80 -11.92 12.85
CA ALA A 213 -6.06 -11.43 13.43
C ALA A 213 -7.00 -12.58 13.83
N ASP A 214 -6.98 -13.68 13.07
CA ASP A 214 -7.76 -14.90 13.34
C ASP A 214 -6.94 -16.03 13.97
N MET A 215 -5.69 -15.76 14.38
CA MET A 215 -4.80 -16.76 14.97
C MET A 215 -5.15 -16.97 16.45
N PRO A 216 -5.37 -18.23 16.89
CA PRO A 216 -5.67 -18.49 18.29
C PRO A 216 -4.44 -18.37 19.15
N SER A 217 -4.62 -17.84 20.36
CA SER A 217 -3.59 -17.92 21.38
C SER A 217 -3.47 -19.36 21.85
N VAL A 218 -2.31 -19.72 22.41
CA VAL A 218 -2.09 -21.03 23.02
C VAL A 218 -3.12 -21.29 24.11
N ASP A 219 -3.43 -20.28 24.92
CA ASP A 219 -4.39 -20.39 26.03
C ASP A 219 -5.83 -20.59 25.53
N GLU A 220 -6.22 -19.94 24.44
CA GLU A 220 -7.53 -20.16 23.82
C GLU A 220 -7.67 -21.59 23.32
N VAL A 221 -6.71 -22.08 22.52
CA VAL A 221 -6.74 -23.47 22.03
C VAL A 221 -6.73 -24.43 23.20
N ARG A 222 -5.90 -24.20 24.23
CA ARG A 222 -5.84 -25.04 25.43
C ARG A 222 -7.19 -25.09 26.15
N GLY A 223 -7.83 -23.94 26.37
CA GLY A 223 -9.12 -23.86 27.04
C GLY A 223 -10.25 -24.51 26.23
N VAL A 224 -10.21 -24.46 24.90
CA VAL A 224 -11.17 -25.17 24.04
C VAL A 224 -10.86 -26.66 23.98
N TYR A 225 -9.58 -27.05 23.95
CA TYR A 225 -9.14 -28.45 24.01
C TYR A 225 -9.62 -29.14 25.29
N GLN A 226 -9.43 -28.50 26.44
CA GLN A 226 -9.94 -29.01 27.72
C GLN A 226 -11.47 -29.19 27.71
N ARG A 227 -12.20 -28.20 27.19
CA ARG A 227 -13.67 -28.30 27.03
C ARG A 227 -14.07 -29.42 26.08
N TYR A 228 -13.31 -29.64 25.01
CA TYR A 228 -13.56 -30.71 24.04
C TYR A 228 -13.32 -32.10 24.64
N LEU A 229 -12.30 -32.26 25.50
CA LEU A 229 -12.08 -33.53 26.22
C LEU A 229 -13.25 -33.88 27.15
N SER A 230 -13.84 -32.87 27.82
CA SER A 230 -15.01 -33.07 28.68
C SER A 230 -16.32 -33.22 27.90
N THR A 231 -16.43 -32.56 26.74
CA THR A 231 -17.64 -32.53 25.91
C THR A 231 -17.28 -32.82 24.45
N PRO A 232 -17.26 -34.09 24.02
CA PRO A 232 -16.87 -34.46 22.65
C PRO A 232 -17.74 -33.86 21.54
N THR A 233 -18.97 -33.43 21.87
CA THR A 233 -19.93 -32.78 20.98
C THR A 233 -19.77 -31.26 20.89
N LEU A 234 -18.73 -30.68 21.52
CA LEU A 234 -18.50 -29.24 21.61
C LEU A 234 -18.63 -28.53 20.26
N PHE A 235 -18.21 -29.19 19.18
CA PHE A 235 -18.18 -28.59 17.86
C PHE A 235 -19.41 -28.88 16.99
N ASN A 236 -20.36 -29.73 17.42
CA ASN A 236 -21.46 -30.20 16.57
C ASN A 236 -22.36 -29.07 16.01
N ARG A 237 -22.40 -27.92 16.69
CA ARG A 237 -23.17 -26.72 16.27
C ARG A 237 -22.28 -25.55 15.82
N THR A 238 -21.00 -25.81 15.58
CA THR A 238 -20.03 -24.77 15.20
C THR A 238 -20.13 -24.48 13.71
N ASP A 239 -20.34 -23.22 13.35
CA ASP A 239 -20.21 -22.78 11.97
C ASP A 239 -18.72 -22.63 11.60
N PHE A 240 -18.23 -23.54 10.78
CA PHE A 240 -16.84 -23.54 10.32
C PHE A 240 -16.60 -22.73 9.04
N ARG A 241 -17.61 -22.02 8.54
CA ARG A 241 -17.39 -20.97 7.53
C ARG A 241 -16.65 -19.78 8.13
N ASP A 242 -16.81 -19.58 9.44
CA ASP A 242 -16.00 -18.69 10.26
C ASP A 242 -14.56 -19.24 10.37
N LEU A 243 -13.61 -18.49 9.81
CA LEU A 243 -12.22 -18.91 9.72
C LEU A 243 -11.59 -19.11 11.11
N ARG A 244 -11.94 -18.27 12.09
CA ARG A 244 -11.50 -18.36 13.48
C ARG A 244 -11.90 -19.70 14.08
N LYS A 245 -13.19 -20.04 13.97
CA LYS A 245 -13.75 -21.27 14.53
C LYS A 245 -13.17 -22.51 13.85
N LYS A 246 -13.01 -22.47 12.53
CA LYS A 246 -12.33 -23.51 11.74
C LYS A 246 -10.88 -23.70 12.21
N PHE A 247 -10.14 -22.61 12.43
CA PHE A 247 -8.76 -22.64 12.90
C PHE A 247 -8.68 -23.31 14.27
N VAL A 248 -9.44 -22.83 15.26
CA VAL A 248 -9.46 -23.40 16.61
C VAL A 248 -9.78 -24.89 16.57
N TYR A 249 -10.78 -25.30 15.78
CA TYR A 249 -11.12 -26.72 15.60
C TYR A 249 -9.93 -27.56 15.14
N TYR A 250 -9.25 -27.16 14.06
CA TYR A 250 -8.11 -27.92 13.55
C TYR A 250 -6.94 -27.97 14.53
N CYS A 251 -6.69 -26.88 15.28
CA CYS A 251 -5.71 -26.88 16.35
C CYS A 251 -6.07 -27.87 17.46
N VAL A 252 -7.35 -27.93 17.87
CA VAL A 252 -7.83 -28.84 18.92
C VAL A 252 -7.75 -30.29 18.46
N ILE A 253 -8.17 -30.62 17.24
CA ILE A 253 -8.11 -32.00 16.71
C ILE A 253 -6.67 -32.46 16.52
N LYS A 254 -5.78 -31.63 15.97
CA LYS A 254 -4.35 -31.98 15.87
C LYS A 254 -3.70 -32.15 17.25
N THR A 255 -4.06 -31.31 18.21
CA THR A 255 -3.57 -31.43 19.59
C THR A 255 -4.06 -32.73 20.24
N LYS A 256 -5.33 -33.10 20.04
CA LYS A 256 -5.86 -34.40 20.49
C LYS A 256 -5.08 -35.57 19.91
N ASN A 257 -4.84 -35.55 18.60
CA ASN A 257 -4.14 -36.64 17.90
C ASN A 257 -2.66 -36.74 18.27
N ALA A 258 -2.06 -35.66 18.78
CA ALA A 258 -0.68 -35.64 19.26
C ALA A 258 -0.52 -36.24 20.67
N HIS A 259 -1.62 -36.52 21.38
CA HIS A 259 -1.63 -37.06 22.75
C HIS A 259 -0.61 -36.40 23.70
N PRO A 260 -0.64 -35.06 23.87
CA PRO A 260 0.32 -34.34 24.68
C PRO A 260 0.18 -34.67 26.17
N THR A 261 1.30 -34.55 26.88
CA THR A 261 1.33 -34.55 28.34
C THR A 261 1.08 -33.14 28.86
N GLU A 262 0.70 -33.00 30.13
CA GLU A 262 0.46 -31.70 30.76
C GLU A 262 1.69 -30.77 30.67
N HIS A 263 2.89 -31.35 30.73
CA HIS A 263 4.15 -30.60 30.64
C HIS A 263 4.42 -30.05 29.24
N ASN A 264 4.05 -30.76 28.17
CA ASN A 264 4.39 -30.38 26.80
C ASN A 264 3.22 -29.76 26.01
N ILE A 265 2.00 -29.78 26.55
CA ILE A 265 0.77 -29.38 25.84
C ILE A 265 0.85 -27.97 25.23
N ASN A 266 1.48 -27.01 25.91
CA ASN A 266 1.65 -25.66 25.37
C ASN A 266 2.54 -25.61 24.15
N SER A 267 3.64 -26.35 24.18
CA SER A 267 4.58 -26.44 23.06
C SER A 267 3.92 -27.14 21.87
N VAL A 268 3.18 -28.22 22.13
CA VAL A 268 2.42 -28.95 21.10
C VAL A 268 1.34 -28.07 20.48
N ILE A 269 0.57 -27.34 21.30
CA ILE A 269 -0.43 -26.39 20.81
C ILE A 269 0.23 -25.29 19.97
N ALA A 270 1.32 -24.69 20.44
CA ALA A 270 2.04 -23.66 19.68
C ALA A 270 2.54 -24.17 18.31
N GLY A 271 3.09 -25.39 18.28
CA GLY A 271 3.50 -26.06 17.04
C GLY A 271 2.32 -26.33 16.11
N ASN A 272 1.18 -26.78 16.65
CA ASN A 272 -0.03 -27.03 15.89
C ASN A 272 -0.66 -25.75 15.34
N ILE A 273 -0.67 -24.66 16.11
CA ILE A 273 -1.12 -23.34 15.64
C ILE A 273 -0.31 -22.93 14.41
N LYS A 274 1.03 -23.05 14.48
CA LYS A 274 1.91 -22.75 13.35
C LYS A 274 1.61 -23.65 12.13
N ALA A 275 1.50 -24.96 12.34
CA ALA A 275 1.26 -25.92 11.26
C ALA A 275 -0.13 -25.79 10.63
N VAL A 276 -1.15 -25.35 11.38
CA VAL A 276 -2.49 -25.07 10.86
C VAL A 276 -2.51 -23.73 10.14
N ALA A 277 -1.81 -22.71 10.65
CA ALA A 277 -1.68 -21.41 9.99
C ALA A 277 -1.19 -21.57 8.54
N GLU A 278 -0.20 -22.43 8.32
CA GLU A 278 0.38 -22.64 6.99
C GLU A 278 -0.61 -23.14 5.92
N GLN A 279 -1.75 -23.73 6.31
CA GLN A 279 -2.68 -24.41 5.39
C GLN A 279 -4.17 -24.16 5.67
N ILE A 280 -4.55 -23.25 6.57
CA ILE A 280 -5.95 -23.13 7.05
C ILE A 280 -6.99 -22.90 5.95
N HIS A 281 -6.61 -22.21 4.87
CA HIS A 281 -7.50 -21.89 3.75
C HIS A 281 -7.77 -23.12 2.87
N ASP A 282 -6.78 -24.01 2.76
CA ASP A 282 -6.86 -25.24 1.96
C ASP A 282 -7.52 -26.39 2.72
N LEU A 283 -7.54 -26.33 4.06
CA LEU A 283 -8.21 -27.34 4.88
C LEU A 283 -9.72 -27.39 4.56
N PRO A 284 -10.35 -28.57 4.52
CA PRO A 284 -11.79 -28.66 4.25
C PRO A 284 -12.63 -28.00 5.35
N ILE A 285 -13.90 -27.72 5.06
CA ILE A 285 -14.87 -27.35 6.11
C ILE A 285 -15.23 -28.65 6.84
N PRO A 286 -15.00 -28.75 8.17
CA PRO A 286 -15.34 -29.96 8.90
C PRO A 286 -16.84 -30.26 8.85
N THR A 287 -17.18 -31.49 8.46
CA THR A 287 -18.53 -32.03 8.53
C THR A 287 -18.63 -32.93 9.75
N LEU A 288 -19.25 -32.44 10.82
CA LEU A 288 -19.51 -33.23 12.01
C LEU A 288 -20.89 -33.87 11.85
N GLY A 289 -20.96 -35.19 12.00
CA GLY A 289 -22.23 -35.92 12.00
C GLY A 289 -23.16 -35.36 13.07
N ALA A 290 -24.43 -35.18 12.70
CA ALA A 290 -25.50 -34.86 13.65
C ALA A 290 -25.70 -36.00 14.66
#